data_AF-A0A976KY37-F1
#
_entry.id   AF-A0A976KY37-F1
#
_cell.length_a   1.000
_cell.length_b   1.000
_cell.length_c   1.000
_cell.angle_alpha   90.00
_cell.angle_beta   90.00
_cell.angle_gamma   90.00
#
_symmetry.space_group_name_H-M   'P 1'
#
loop_
_entity.id
_entity.type
_entity.pdbx_description
1 polymer ?
#
loop_
_entity_poly.entity_id
_entity_poly.type
_entity_poly.pdbx_seq_one_letter_code
_entity_poly.pdbx_strand_id
1 'polypeptide(L)'
;MEPTAPDDTSPKPKPPTSEGGVGDDFDFDVPADFASFEDGNDQNDDDEEEDEFDTSVEFSGEFADEKRAAFEALCGIVTGAAAPEESYAQLDPADPTLVYFIFKWIKKYYHRDHPDNAVVRSNLSAVTNQYRSLTRKAKDGENDPIVEWFEGTYRYREMSAGELIDVVVEKLEG
;
A
#
# COMPACT_ATOMS: atom_id res chain seq x y z
N MET A 1 19.55 66.11 36.20
CA MET A 1 19.25 64.87 36.94
C MET A 1 18.22 64.12 36.11
N GLU A 2 18.69 63.23 35.24
CA GLU A 2 17.83 62.38 34.41
C GLU A 2 17.48 61.10 35.18
N PRO A 3 16.23 60.62 35.11
CA PRO A 3 15.84 59.35 35.72
C PRO A 3 16.17 58.17 34.79
N THR A 4 17.06 57.29 35.26
CA THR A 4 17.35 55.98 34.64
C THR A 4 16.15 55.04 34.84
N ALA A 5 15.59 54.53 33.75
CA ALA A 5 14.55 53.51 33.75
C ALA A 5 15.12 52.11 34.08
N PRO A 6 14.35 51.22 34.73
CA PRO A 6 14.79 49.86 35.03
C PRO A 6 14.69 48.94 33.80
N ASP A 7 15.73 48.11 33.65
CA ASP A 7 15.86 47.05 32.64
C ASP A 7 14.87 45.91 32.94
N ASP A 8 13.85 45.75 32.08
CA ASP A 8 12.86 44.67 32.15
C ASP A 8 13.39 43.47 31.35
N THR A 9 14.20 42.63 31.99
CA THR A 9 14.59 41.33 31.43
C THR A 9 13.61 40.24 31.87
N SER A 10 12.38 40.30 31.37
CA SER A 10 11.43 39.19 31.54
C SER A 10 11.86 37.96 30.69
N PRO A 11 12.11 36.78 31.29
CA PRO A 11 12.49 35.59 30.53
C PRO A 11 11.29 35.06 29.73
N LYS A 12 11.49 34.88 28.40
CA LYS A 12 10.50 34.27 27.51
C LYS A 12 10.14 32.85 27.97
N PRO A 13 8.85 32.46 27.96
CA PRO A 13 8.45 31.09 28.24
C PRO A 13 9.00 30.15 27.17
N LYS A 14 9.58 29.04 27.63
CA LYS A 14 10.06 27.94 26.79
C LYS A 14 8.85 27.24 26.16
N PRO A 15 8.85 26.92 24.85
CA PRO A 15 7.75 26.17 24.23
C PRO A 15 7.66 24.76 24.84
N PRO A 16 6.46 24.16 24.89
CA PRO A 16 6.29 22.79 25.34
C PRO A 16 7.08 21.86 24.43
N THR A 17 7.96 21.06 25.03
CA THR A 17 8.58 19.92 24.37
C THR A 17 7.49 18.87 24.22
N SER A 18 6.94 18.76 23.01
CA SER A 18 6.04 17.66 22.65
C SER A 18 6.80 16.36 22.84
N GLU A 19 6.47 15.62 23.89
CA GLU A 19 6.91 14.24 24.08
C GLU A 19 6.37 13.38 22.93
N GLY A 20 7.22 12.47 22.47
CA GLY A 20 7.04 11.71 21.25
C GLY A 20 5.77 10.88 21.23
N GLY A 21 4.88 11.19 20.31
CA GLY A 21 4.17 10.15 19.59
C GLY A 21 5.19 9.50 18.66
N VAL A 22 5.59 8.27 18.96
CA VAL A 22 6.04 7.35 17.92
C VAL A 22 4.78 7.04 17.12
N GLY A 23 4.38 7.98 16.26
CA GLY A 23 3.63 7.60 15.09
C GLY A 23 4.57 6.67 14.36
N ASP A 24 4.16 5.42 14.20
CA ASP A 24 4.63 4.62 13.07
C ASP A 24 4.21 5.47 11.86
N ASP A 25 5.10 6.38 11.45
CA ASP A 25 5.01 7.11 10.21
C ASP A 25 4.92 6.00 9.17
N PHE A 26 3.68 5.74 8.74
CA PHE A 26 3.37 5.07 7.49
C PHE A 26 3.86 6.00 6.39
N ASP A 27 5.18 6.11 6.33
CA ASP A 27 5.90 6.89 5.36
C ASP A 27 5.71 6.12 4.07
N PHE A 28 4.73 6.57 3.30
CA PHE A 28 4.77 6.45 1.87
C PHE A 28 5.86 7.41 1.35
N ASP A 29 7.06 7.34 1.94
CA ASP A 29 8.30 7.87 1.38
C ASP A 29 8.50 7.02 0.13
N VAL A 30 7.92 7.48 -0.97
CA VAL A 30 8.45 7.14 -2.27
C VAL A 30 9.76 7.90 -2.31
N PRO A 31 10.92 7.25 -2.10
CA PRO A 31 12.18 7.96 -2.11
C PRO A 31 12.27 8.74 -3.43
N ALA A 32 12.52 10.04 -3.32
CA ALA A 32 12.60 10.95 -4.47
C ALA A 32 13.73 10.58 -5.46
N ASP A 33 14.63 9.67 -5.07
CA ASP A 33 15.73 9.15 -5.88
C ASP A 33 15.32 8.04 -6.88
N PHE A 34 14.07 7.57 -6.89
CA PHE A 34 13.65 6.49 -7.81
C PHE A 34 13.22 6.98 -9.21
N ALA A 35 13.64 8.17 -9.62
CA ALA A 35 13.32 8.76 -10.93
C ALA A 35 14.46 8.61 -11.97
N SER A 36 15.44 7.74 -11.74
CA SER A 36 16.54 7.54 -12.69
C SER A 36 17.06 6.10 -12.66
N PHE A 37 16.36 5.22 -13.37
CA PHE A 37 16.95 3.97 -13.84
C PHE A 37 16.55 3.76 -15.30
N GLU A 38 17.28 4.43 -16.20
CA GLU A 38 17.46 3.92 -17.55
C GLU A 38 18.55 2.84 -17.46
N ASP A 39 18.24 1.57 -17.75
CA ASP A 39 19.08 0.69 -18.56
C ASP A 39 18.40 -0.66 -18.84
N GLY A 40 18.44 -1.07 -20.11
CA GLY A 40 18.69 -2.48 -20.50
C GLY A 40 17.54 -3.49 -20.43
N ASN A 41 16.63 -3.45 -21.41
CA ASN A 41 15.74 -4.58 -21.70
C ASN A 41 16.51 -5.66 -22.50
N ASP A 42 17.11 -6.62 -21.81
CA ASP A 42 17.68 -7.85 -22.36
C ASP A 42 16.60 -8.94 -22.40
N GLN A 43 16.21 -9.35 -23.62
CA GLN A 43 15.20 -10.36 -23.85
C GLN A 43 15.74 -11.75 -23.49
N ASN A 44 15.19 -12.37 -22.47
CA ASN A 44 15.28 -13.82 -22.26
C ASN A 44 13.92 -14.44 -22.54
N ASP A 45 13.84 -15.14 -23.67
CA ASP A 45 12.81 -16.13 -23.97
C ASP A 45 13.18 -17.41 -23.20
N ASP A 46 12.51 -17.68 -22.08
CA ASP A 46 12.63 -18.95 -21.35
C ASP A 46 11.23 -19.44 -20.97
N ASP A 47 11.00 -20.72 -21.26
CA ASP A 47 9.76 -21.49 -21.26
C ASP A 47 8.79 -21.19 -20.09
N GLU A 48 7.57 -20.74 -20.44
CA GLU A 48 6.41 -20.73 -19.54
C GLU A 48 5.79 -22.13 -19.49
N GLU A 49 6.09 -22.90 -18.43
CA GLU A 49 5.19 -23.96 -17.98
C GLU A 49 3.94 -23.30 -17.40
N GLU A 50 2.80 -23.52 -18.07
CA GLU A 50 1.49 -23.03 -17.64
C GLU A 50 1.08 -23.71 -16.33
N ASP A 51 1.42 -23.08 -15.20
CA ASP A 51 0.81 -23.39 -13.92
C ASP A 51 -0.69 -23.07 -14.02
N GLU A 52 -1.48 -24.13 -14.17
CA GLU A 52 -2.94 -24.15 -14.15
C GLU A 52 -3.43 -23.62 -12.79
N PHE A 53 -3.54 -22.30 -12.67
CA PHE A 53 -4.18 -21.64 -11.55
C PHE A 53 -5.64 -22.08 -11.52
N ASP A 54 -6.00 -22.91 -10.54
CA ASP A 54 -7.39 -23.26 -10.24
C ASP A 54 -8.16 -21.96 -9.92
N THR A 55 -8.82 -21.45 -10.96
CA THR A 55 -9.55 -20.17 -10.96
C THR A 55 -11.00 -20.34 -10.54
N SER A 56 -11.35 -21.50 -9.97
CA SER A 56 -12.71 -21.80 -9.51
C SER A 56 -12.95 -21.23 -8.11
N VAL A 57 -12.71 -19.93 -7.94
CA VAL A 57 -13.17 -19.21 -6.76
C VAL A 57 -14.60 -18.75 -7.06
N GLU A 58 -15.59 -19.44 -6.49
CA GLU A 58 -17.00 -19.09 -6.67
C GLU A 58 -17.35 -17.85 -5.83
N PHE A 59 -17.33 -16.67 -6.45
CA PHE A 59 -17.65 -15.39 -5.82
C PHE A 59 -19.16 -15.16 -5.80
N SER A 60 -19.78 -15.14 -4.62
CA SER A 60 -21.22 -14.86 -4.44
C SER A 60 -21.40 -13.62 -3.56
N GLY A 61 -21.77 -12.47 -4.11
CA GLY A 61 -21.98 -11.24 -3.33
C GLY A 61 -22.11 -9.97 -4.17
N GLU A 62 -22.60 -8.87 -3.57
CA GLU A 62 -22.63 -7.53 -4.21
C GLU A 62 -21.20 -7.00 -4.44
N PHE A 63 -20.20 -7.57 -3.74
CA PHE A 63 -18.78 -7.29 -3.92
C PHE A 63 -18.05 -8.36 -4.74
N ALA A 64 -18.74 -9.32 -5.38
CA ALA A 64 -18.10 -10.35 -6.18
C ALA A 64 -17.27 -9.78 -7.34
N ASP A 65 -17.82 -8.78 -8.04
CA ASP A 65 -17.13 -8.07 -9.12
C ASP A 65 -15.95 -7.25 -8.59
N GLU A 66 -16.10 -6.62 -7.42
CA GLU A 66 -15.03 -5.85 -6.78
C GLU A 66 -13.88 -6.74 -6.29
N LYS A 67 -14.22 -7.88 -5.67
CA LYS A 67 -13.26 -8.90 -5.23
C LYS A 67 -12.46 -9.44 -6.41
N ARG A 68 -13.13 -9.76 -7.52
CA ARG A 68 -12.47 -10.22 -8.74
C ARG A 68 -11.56 -9.14 -9.32
N ALA A 69 -12.04 -7.90 -9.44
CA ALA A 69 -11.25 -6.78 -9.95
C ALA A 69 -10.02 -6.49 -9.07
N ALA A 70 -10.18 -6.50 -7.75
CA ALA A 70 -9.09 -6.29 -6.79
C ALA A 70 -8.05 -7.41 -6.84
N PHE A 71 -8.49 -8.66 -7.00
CA PHE A 71 -7.59 -9.81 -7.15
C PHE A 71 -6.85 -9.77 -8.48
N GLU A 72 -7.54 -9.49 -9.58
CA GLU A 72 -6.92 -9.29 -10.91
C GLU A 72 -5.89 -8.16 -10.87
N ALA A 73 -6.19 -7.04 -10.21
CA ALA A 73 -5.25 -5.92 -10.04
C ALA A 73 -4.02 -6.34 -9.22
N LEU A 74 -4.22 -7.04 -8.11
CA LEU A 74 -3.13 -7.52 -7.26
C LEU A 74 -2.22 -8.49 -8.02
N CYS A 75 -2.80 -9.47 -8.71
CA CYS A 75 -2.05 -10.42 -9.55
C CYS A 75 -1.32 -9.70 -10.68
N GLY A 76 -1.96 -8.71 -11.32
CA GLY A 76 -1.36 -7.87 -12.35
C GLY A 76 -0.14 -7.10 -11.85
N ILE A 77 -0.21 -6.53 -10.65
CA ILE A 77 0.92 -5.83 -10.02
C ILE A 77 2.06 -6.80 -9.67
N VAL A 78 1.72 -7.97 -9.13
CA VAL A 78 2.70 -8.98 -8.72
C VAL A 78 3.45 -9.56 -9.92
N THR A 79 2.71 -9.96 -10.95
CA THR A 79 3.30 -10.57 -12.17
C THR A 79 3.91 -9.53 -13.10
N GLY A 80 3.48 -8.27 -13.01
CA GLY A 80 3.81 -7.26 -14.01
C GLY A 80 3.06 -7.44 -15.34
N ALA A 81 2.09 -8.35 -15.40
CA ALA A 81 1.31 -8.62 -16.60
C ALA A 81 0.30 -7.50 -16.93
N ALA A 82 -0.18 -6.77 -15.92
CA ALA A 82 -1.15 -5.70 -16.10
C ALA A 82 -0.45 -4.35 -16.23
N ALA A 83 -0.95 -3.51 -17.14
CA ALA A 83 -0.49 -2.13 -17.24
C ALA A 83 -0.88 -1.34 -15.97
N PRO A 84 -0.11 -0.31 -15.58
CA PRO A 84 -0.46 0.51 -14.43
C PRO A 84 -1.85 1.16 -14.54
N GLU A 85 -2.26 1.48 -15.76
CA GLU A 85 -3.58 2.01 -16.12
C GLU A 85 -4.72 1.03 -15.81
N GLU A 86 -4.52 -0.26 -16.10
CA GLU A 86 -5.51 -1.32 -15.86
C GLU A 86 -5.66 -1.58 -14.37
N SER A 87 -4.53 -1.67 -13.66
CA SER A 87 -4.49 -1.78 -12.20
C SER A 87 -5.20 -0.59 -11.54
N TYR A 88 -5.01 0.62 -12.07
CA TYR A 88 -5.72 1.80 -11.60
C TYR A 88 -7.22 1.72 -11.85
N ALA A 89 -7.65 1.33 -13.05
CA ALA A 89 -9.07 1.24 -13.40
C ALA A 89 -9.82 0.23 -12.50
N GLN A 90 -9.15 -0.82 -12.04
CA GLN A 90 -9.70 -1.81 -11.13
C GLN A 90 -9.70 -1.33 -9.66
N LEU A 91 -8.65 -0.62 -9.21
CA LEU A 91 -8.51 -0.16 -7.82
C LEU A 91 -9.21 1.19 -7.53
N ASP A 92 -9.44 2.01 -8.54
CA ASP A 92 -10.12 3.30 -8.39
C ASP A 92 -11.57 3.17 -7.89
N PRO A 93 -12.41 2.23 -8.38
CA PRO A 93 -13.75 2.02 -7.82
C PRO A 93 -13.74 1.23 -6.51
N ALA A 94 -12.70 0.44 -6.22
CA ALA A 94 -12.64 -0.44 -5.05
C ALA A 94 -12.66 0.32 -3.71
N ASP A 95 -13.02 -0.34 -2.62
CA ASP A 95 -13.06 0.25 -1.29
C ASP A 95 -11.67 0.74 -0.83
N PRO A 96 -11.55 1.95 -0.23
CA PRO A 96 -10.28 2.46 0.27
C PRO A 96 -9.51 1.50 1.18
N THR A 97 -10.22 0.76 2.03
CA THR A 97 -9.66 -0.21 2.98
C THR A 97 -9.10 -1.41 2.24
N LEU A 98 -9.78 -1.89 1.19
CA LEU A 98 -9.28 -2.97 0.35
C LEU A 98 -7.99 -2.57 -0.38
N VAL A 99 -7.94 -1.36 -0.95
CA VAL A 99 -6.74 -0.82 -1.60
C VAL A 99 -5.57 -0.73 -0.61
N TYR A 100 -5.83 -0.30 0.63
CA TYR A 100 -4.83 -0.30 1.69
C TYR A 100 -4.26 -1.69 1.97
N PHE A 101 -5.14 -2.68 2.15
CA PHE A 101 -4.73 -4.06 2.43
C PHE A 101 -3.86 -4.65 1.31
N ILE A 102 -4.21 -4.42 0.04
CA ILE A 102 -3.43 -4.85 -1.12
C ILE A 102 -2.02 -4.27 -1.06
N PHE A 103 -1.88 -2.95 -0.91
CA PHE A 103 -0.57 -2.30 -0.87
C PHE A 103 0.26 -2.74 0.35
N LYS A 104 -0.38 -2.87 1.51
CA LYS A 104 0.28 -3.31 2.74
C LYS A 104 0.73 -4.76 2.65
N TRP A 105 -0.10 -5.64 2.11
CA TRP A 105 0.24 -7.05 1.91
C TRP A 105 1.42 -7.20 0.97
N ILE A 106 1.41 -6.55 -0.20
CA ILE A 106 2.54 -6.58 -1.14
C ILE A 106 3.84 -6.16 -0.42
N LYS A 107 3.81 -5.06 0.34
CA LYS A 107 5.00 -4.59 1.06
C LYS A 107 5.49 -5.57 2.13
N LYS A 108 4.59 -6.27 2.82
CA LYS A 108 4.92 -7.17 3.95
C LYS A 108 5.29 -8.59 3.50
N TYR A 109 4.64 -9.09 2.45
CA TYR A 109 4.86 -10.40 1.84
C TYR A 109 6.15 -10.39 1.01
N TYR A 110 6.25 -9.47 0.04
CA TYR A 110 7.46 -9.22 -0.74
C TYR A 110 8.41 -8.31 0.04
N HIS A 111 9.02 -8.88 1.06
CA HIS A 111 10.13 -8.28 1.80
C HIS A 111 11.44 -8.34 1.00
N ARG A 112 12.48 -7.64 1.46
CA ARG A 112 13.74 -7.46 0.71
C ARG A 112 14.42 -8.77 0.28
N ASP A 113 14.23 -9.84 1.05
CA ASP A 113 14.85 -11.15 0.80
C ASP A 113 13.99 -12.04 -0.10
N HIS A 114 12.79 -11.61 -0.50
CA HIS A 114 11.95 -12.33 -1.46
C HIS A 114 12.56 -12.22 -2.87
N PRO A 115 12.68 -13.32 -3.63
CA PRO A 115 13.29 -13.30 -4.97
C PRO A 115 12.64 -12.26 -5.89
N ASP A 116 11.31 -12.17 -5.86
CA ASP A 116 10.55 -11.27 -6.73
C ASP A 116 10.38 -9.84 -6.18
N ASN A 117 11.03 -9.51 -5.05
CA ASN A 117 10.85 -8.21 -4.40
C ASN A 117 11.12 -7.03 -5.34
N ALA A 118 12.22 -7.09 -6.10
CA ALA A 118 12.64 -6.00 -6.97
C ALA A 118 11.59 -5.68 -8.04
N VAL A 119 11.06 -6.73 -8.69
CA VAL A 119 10.04 -6.61 -9.75
C VAL A 119 8.73 -6.10 -9.18
N VAL A 120 8.20 -6.78 -8.15
CA VAL A 120 6.90 -6.43 -7.55
C VAL A 120 6.91 -5.02 -6.97
N ARG A 121 8.01 -4.61 -6.32
CA ARG A 121 8.15 -3.24 -5.79
C ARG A 121 8.24 -2.20 -6.90
N SER A 122 8.92 -2.51 -8.00
CA SER A 122 8.97 -1.63 -9.17
C SER A 122 7.58 -1.41 -9.76
N ASN A 123 6.83 -2.49 -9.96
CA ASN A 123 5.47 -2.45 -10.50
C ASN A 123 4.52 -1.66 -9.60
N LEU A 124 4.54 -1.94 -8.30
CA LEU A 124 3.76 -1.19 -7.31
C LEU A 124 4.15 0.31 -7.31
N SER A 125 5.44 0.61 -7.44
CA SER A 125 5.94 1.99 -7.53
C SER A 125 5.46 2.68 -8.81
N ALA A 126 5.44 1.99 -9.95
CA ALA A 126 4.91 2.52 -11.22
C ALA A 126 3.44 2.94 -11.08
N VAL A 127 2.58 2.06 -10.54
CA VAL A 127 1.16 2.34 -10.30
C VAL A 127 0.99 3.53 -9.37
N THR A 128 1.68 3.53 -8.24
CA THR A 128 1.48 4.55 -7.20
C THR A 128 2.10 5.90 -7.54
N ASN A 129 3.15 5.93 -8.37
CA ASN A 129 3.73 7.17 -8.89
C ASN A 129 2.85 7.81 -9.95
N GLN A 130 2.30 7.01 -10.87
CA GLN A 130 1.41 7.49 -11.92
C GLN A 130 0.06 7.94 -11.35
N TYR A 131 -0.47 7.20 -10.38
CA TYR A 131 -1.79 7.42 -9.79
C TYR A 131 -1.72 7.72 -8.30
N ARG A 132 -1.30 8.95 -7.97
CA ARG A 132 -1.22 9.43 -6.58
C ARG A 132 -2.56 9.42 -5.85
N SER A 133 -3.69 9.41 -6.56
CA SER A 133 -5.03 9.24 -5.98
C SER A 133 -5.15 7.92 -5.21
N LEU A 134 -4.59 6.81 -5.71
CA LEU A 134 -4.63 5.52 -5.01
C LEU A 134 -3.88 5.56 -3.68
N THR A 135 -2.76 6.27 -3.63
CA THR A 135 -1.98 6.39 -2.38
C THR A 135 -2.73 7.16 -1.30
N ARG A 136 -3.49 8.19 -1.70
CA ARG A 136 -4.37 8.94 -0.79
C ARG A 136 -5.54 8.07 -0.33
N LYS A 137 -6.14 7.36 -1.26
CA LYS A 137 -7.25 6.43 -0.99
C LYS A 137 -6.84 5.32 -0.03
N ALA A 138 -5.69 4.68 -0.24
CA ALA A 138 -5.12 3.72 0.70
C ALA A 138 -4.91 4.32 2.09
N LYS A 139 -4.42 5.57 2.16
CA LYS A 139 -4.24 6.27 3.43
C LYS A 139 -5.56 6.57 4.15
N ASP A 140 -6.63 6.82 3.39
CA ASP A 140 -7.96 6.99 3.98
C ASP A 140 -8.46 5.67 4.58
N GLY A 141 -8.28 4.56 3.85
CA GLY A 141 -8.63 3.19 4.29
C GLY A 141 -7.83 2.66 5.49
N GLU A 142 -6.64 3.21 5.74
CA GLU A 142 -5.83 2.84 6.91
C GLU A 142 -6.54 3.07 8.25
N ASN A 143 -7.43 4.06 8.32
CA ASN A 143 -8.12 4.43 9.55
C ASN A 143 -9.37 3.57 9.82
N ASP A 144 -9.62 2.56 8.98
CA ASP A 144 -10.78 1.70 9.12
C ASP A 144 -10.61 0.71 10.28
N PRO A 145 -11.61 0.52 11.15
CA PRO A 145 -11.55 -0.45 12.26
C PRO A 145 -11.29 -1.89 11.81
N ILE A 146 -11.61 -2.24 10.56
CA ILE A 146 -11.30 -3.57 9.98
C ILE A 146 -9.78 -3.77 9.89
N VAL A 147 -9.00 -2.72 9.66
CA VAL A 147 -7.53 -2.79 9.64
C VAL A 147 -6.97 -3.25 10.98
N GLU A 148 -7.42 -2.61 12.07
CA GLU A 148 -7.00 -2.98 13.42
C GLU A 148 -7.42 -4.42 13.76
N TRP A 149 -8.64 -4.81 13.41
CA TRP A 149 -9.13 -6.18 13.59
C TRP A 149 -8.28 -7.21 12.83
N PHE A 150 -7.98 -6.93 11.56
CA PHE A 150 -7.23 -7.82 10.70
C PHE A 150 -5.80 -7.99 11.22
N GLU A 151 -5.13 -6.90 11.61
CA GLU A 151 -3.75 -6.94 12.13
C GLU A 151 -3.63 -7.58 13.51
N GLY A 152 -4.71 -7.52 14.29
CA GLY A 152 -4.83 -8.25 15.55
C GLY A 152 -5.04 -9.75 15.37
N THR A 153 -5.64 -10.18 14.26
CA THR A 153 -6.08 -11.57 14.04
C THR A 153 -5.17 -12.35 13.10
N TYR A 154 -4.68 -11.70 12.04
CA TYR A 154 -3.97 -12.32 10.93
C TYR A 154 -2.56 -11.76 10.76
N ARG A 155 -1.73 -12.50 10.02
CA ARG A 155 -0.39 -12.09 9.62
C ARG A 155 -0.29 -12.08 8.10
N TYR A 156 0.06 -10.94 7.54
CA TYR A 156 0.21 -10.76 6.08
C TYR A 156 1.12 -11.78 5.40
N ARG A 157 2.14 -12.30 6.10
CA ARG A 157 3.10 -13.26 5.55
C ARG A 157 2.57 -14.69 5.45
N GLU A 158 1.53 -15.01 6.20
CA GLU A 158 0.97 -16.36 6.31
C GLU A 158 -0.27 -16.52 5.43
N MET A 159 -0.66 -15.49 4.69
CA MET A 159 -1.84 -15.47 3.84
C MET A 159 -1.47 -15.25 2.39
N SER A 160 -2.13 -16.00 1.51
CA SER A 160 -2.09 -15.77 0.07
C SER A 160 -2.88 -14.51 -0.33
N ALA A 161 -2.63 -14.03 -1.54
CA ALA A 161 -3.35 -12.91 -2.15
C ALA A 161 -4.87 -13.13 -2.17
N GLY A 162 -5.31 -14.34 -2.54
CA GLY A 162 -6.72 -14.70 -2.63
C GLY A 162 -7.40 -14.73 -1.27
N GLU A 163 -6.75 -15.36 -0.28
CA GLU A 163 -7.26 -15.42 1.10
C GLU A 163 -7.35 -14.04 1.74
N LEU A 164 -6.38 -13.15 1.48
CA LEU A 164 -6.41 -11.78 1.98
C LEU A 164 -7.68 -11.07 1.51
N ILE A 165 -7.90 -11.07 0.19
CA ILE A 165 -9.03 -10.36 -0.41
C ILE A 165 -10.34 -10.99 0.06
N ASP A 166 -10.40 -12.32 0.16
CA ASP A 166 -11.58 -13.02 0.67
C ASP A 166 -11.94 -12.61 2.09
N VAL A 167 -10.98 -12.66 3.02
CA VAL A 167 -11.22 -12.30 4.42
C VAL A 167 -11.59 -10.82 4.58
N VAL A 168 -10.94 -9.93 3.83
CA VAL A 168 -11.23 -8.48 3.90
C VAL A 168 -12.59 -8.17 3.31
N VAL A 169 -12.92 -8.71 2.14
CA VAL A 169 -14.22 -8.49 1.49
C VAL A 169 -15.35 -9.10 2.33
N GLU A 170 -15.16 -10.30 2.91
CA GLU A 170 -16.15 -10.88 3.84
C GLU A 170 -16.46 -9.91 5.00
N LYS A 171 -15.45 -9.20 5.52
CA LYS A 171 -15.66 -8.19 6.57
C LYS A 171 -16.27 -6.89 6.10
N LEU A 172 -16.06 -6.51 4.85
CA LEU A 172 -16.72 -5.35 4.25
C LEU A 172 -18.19 -5.64 3.91
N GLU A 173 -18.52 -6.89 3.55
CA GLU A 173 -19.90 -7.32 3.25
C GLU A 173 -20.77 -7.48 4.51
N GLY A 174 -20.19 -7.94 5.63
CA GLY A 174 -20.85 -8.00 6.95
C GLY A 174 -21.61 -9.29 7.24
#